data_AF-A0A7W0WCH2-F1
#
_entry.id   AF-A0A7W0WCH2-F1
#
_cell.length_a   1.000
_cell.length_b   1.000
_cell.length_c   1.000
_cell.angle_alpha   90.00
_cell.angle_beta   90.00
_cell.angle_gamma   90.00
#
_symmetry.space_group_name_H-M   'P 1'
#
loop_
_entity.id
_entity.type
_entity.pdbx_description
1 polymer ?
#
loop_
_entity_poly.entity_id
_entity_poly.type
_entity_poly.pdbx_seq_one_letter_code
_entity_poly.pdbx_strand_id
1 'polypeptide(L)' 'MSTISRKHQVTLPVAALREAGLEPGDDVTIRATGAGRLELVRGEDLAREFAGVVDATVYPPGYLDELRREWE' A
#
# COMPACT_ATOMS: atom_id res chain seq x y z
N MET A 1 9.18 0.50 -24.45
CA MET A 1 8.89 -0.79 -23.78
C MET A 1 9.94 -1.00 -22.71
N SER A 2 9.56 -1.50 -21.54
CA SER A 2 10.48 -1.76 -20.42
C SER A 2 10.62 -3.26 -20.23
N THR A 3 11.83 -3.73 -19.94
CA THR A 3 12.11 -5.15 -19.67
C THR A 3 12.31 -5.36 -18.18
N ILE A 4 11.72 -6.43 -17.64
CA ILE A 4 11.98 -6.82 -16.24
C ILE A 4 13.39 -7.38 -16.15
N SER A 5 14.22 -6.74 -15.33
CA SER A 5 15.60 -7.18 -15.09
C SER A 5 15.65 -8.44 -14.22
N ARG A 6 16.83 -9.08 -14.14
CA ARG A 6 17.08 -10.22 -13.23
C ARG A 6 16.85 -9.91 -11.75
N LYS A 7 16.86 -8.63 -11.36
CA LYS A 7 16.56 -8.19 -9.98
C LYS A 7 15.08 -7.86 -9.79
N HIS A 8 14.23 -8.23 -10.76
CA HIS A 8 12.79 -7.93 -10.77
C HIS A 8 12.45 -6.44 -10.79
N GLN A 9 13.39 -5.61 -11.27
CA GLN A 9 13.15 -4.17 -11.47
C GLN A 9 12.71 -3.90 -12.90
N VAL A 10 11.77 -2.98 -13.06
CA VAL A 10 11.32 -2.46 -14.35
C VAL A 10 11.29 -0.93 -14.28
N THR A 11 11.71 -0.28 -15.36
CA THR A 11 11.60 1.18 -15.47
C THR A 11 10.15 1.56 -15.75
N LEU A 12 9.56 2.37 -14.87
CA LEU A 12 8.24 2.95 -15.07
C LEU A 12 8.36 4.22 -15.92
N PRO A 13 7.66 4.32 -17.07
CA PRO A 13 7.67 5.53 -17.87
C PRO A 13 7.13 6.74 -17.10
N VAL A 14 7.79 7.89 -17.21
CA VAL A 14 7.39 9.13 -16.51
C VAL A 14 5.95 9.54 -16.83
N ALA A 15 5.48 9.34 -18.06
CA ALA A 15 4.10 9.64 -18.44
C ALA A 15 3.07 8.82 -17.63
N ALA A 16 3.35 7.52 -17.42
CA ALA A 16 2.47 6.65 -16.65
C ALA A 16 2.46 7.02 -15.15
N LEU A 17 3.63 7.38 -14.59
CA LEU A 17 3.71 7.86 -13.21
C LEU A 17 2.89 9.14 -13.01
N ARG A 18 3.00 10.11 -13.93
CA ARG A 18 2.22 11.36 -13.88
C ARG A 18 0.72 11.12 -13.96
N GLU A 19 0.27 10.25 -14.86
CA GLU A 19 -1.14 9.89 -15.00
C GLU A 19 -1.67 9.19 -13.73
N ALA A 20 -0.85 8.34 -13.11
CA ALA A 20 -1.16 7.69 -11.85
C ALA A 20 -1.01 8.61 -10.61
N GLY A 21 -0.53 9.84 -10.78
CA GLY A 21 -0.25 10.76 -9.68
C GLY A 21 0.87 10.29 -8.73
N LEU A 22 1.76 9.41 -9.19
CA LEU A 22 2.86 8.88 -8.40
C LEU A 22 4.16 9.65 -8.66
N GLU A 23 4.95 9.86 -7.61
CA GLU A 23 6.22 10.59 -7.67
C GLU A 23 7.39 9.80 -7.06
N PRO A 24 8.65 10.11 -7.44
CA PRO A 24 9.81 9.52 -6.78
C PRO A 24 9.81 9.81 -5.27
N GLY A 25 9.91 8.77 -4.46
CA GLY A 25 9.84 8.87 -3.00
C GLY A 25 8.51 8.43 -2.41
N ASP A 26 7.46 8.25 -3.23
CA ASP A 26 6.21 7.65 -2.79
C ASP A 26 6.42 6.22 -2.28
N ASP A 27 5.83 5.93 -1.12
CA ASP A 27 5.72 4.56 -0.63
C ASP A 27 4.58 3.84 -1.35
N VAL A 28 4.91 2.75 -2.05
CA VAL A 28 3.98 2.02 -2.90
C VAL A 28 4.09 0.52 -2.67
N THR A 29 2.94 -0.15 -2.71
CA THR A 29 2.84 -1.62 -2.68
C THR A 29 2.45 -2.14 -4.05
N ILE A 30 3.04 -3.25 -4.47
CA ILE A 30 2.69 -3.93 -5.71
C ILE A 30 1.80 -5.14 -5.41
N ARG A 31 0.66 -5.25 -6.07
CA ARG A 31 -0.24 -6.41 -5.96
C ARG A 31 -0.56 -7.02 -7.32
N ALA A 32 -0.77 -8.33 -7.35
CA ALA A 32 -1.22 -9.03 -8.54
C ALA A 32 -2.75 -8.90 -8.69
N THR A 33 -3.20 -8.51 -9.88
CA THR A 33 -4.63 -8.37 -10.21
C THR A 33 -5.11 -9.34 -11.28
N GLY A 34 -4.21 -10.21 -11.76
CA GLY A 34 -4.51 -11.27 -12.72
C GLY A 34 -3.24 -11.79 -13.40
N ALA A 35 -3.40 -12.76 -14.30
CA ALA A 35 -2.27 -13.33 -15.04
C ALA A 35 -1.54 -12.24 -15.85
N GLY A 36 -0.27 -11.99 -15.51
CA GLY A 36 0.56 -10.98 -16.16
C GLY A 36 0.20 -9.53 -15.83
N ARG A 37 -0.61 -9.28 -14.79
CA ARG A 37 -1.04 -7.94 -14.39
C ARG A 37 -0.66 -7.63 -12.96
N LEU A 38 -0.03 -6.46 -12.78
CA LEU A 38 0.32 -5.90 -11.49
C LEU A 38 -0.29 -4.50 -11.38
N GLU A 39 -0.72 -4.13 -10.18
CA GLU A 39 -1.07 -2.77 -9.79
C GLU A 39 -0.02 -2.23 -8.82
N LEU A 40 0.35 -0.96 -9.00
CA LEU A 40 1.01 -0.15 -7.97
C LEU A 40 -0.07 0.61 -7.20
N VAL A 41 -0.08 0.47 -5.88
CA VAL A 41 -1.01 1.15 -4.98
C VAL A 41 -0.21 1.96 -3.97
N ARG A 42 -0.62 3.19 -3.70
CA ARG A 42 0.05 4.02 -2.69
C ARG A 42 -0.19 3.46 -1.28
N GLY A 43 0.84 3.46 -0.44
CA GLY A 43 0.76 2.90 0.92
C GLY A 43 -0.33 3.53 1.79
N GLU A 44 -0.52 4.86 1.69
CA GLU A 44 -1.59 5.57 2.42
C GLU A 44 -3.01 5.14 2.01
N ASP A 45 -3.19 4.71 0.76
CA ASP A 45 -4.49 4.25 0.28
C ASP A 45 -4.82 2.86 0.82
N LEU A 46 -3.82 2.00 1.03
CA LEU A 46 -4.01 0.72 1.72
C LEU A 46 -4.39 0.93 3.18
N ALA A 47 -3.70 1.84 3.89
CA ALA A 47 -4.08 2.17 5.26
C ALA A 47 -5.53 2.69 5.32
N ARG A 48 -5.95 3.50 4.34
CA ARG A 48 -7.32 4.00 4.24
C ARG A 48 -8.34 2.92 3.85
N GLU A 49 -7.98 1.98 2.97
CA GLU A 49 -8.82 0.83 2.58
C GLU A 49 -9.10 -0.11 3.75
N PHE A 50 -8.08 -0.37 4.57
CA PHE A 50 -8.20 -1.29 5.72
C PHE A 50 -8.57 -0.57 7.03
N ALA A 51 -8.54 0.76 7.06
CA ALA A 51 -8.98 1.52 8.22
C ALA A 51 -10.44 1.21 8.55
N GLY A 52 -10.69 0.70 9.75
CA GLY A 52 -12.04 0.37 10.23
C GLY A 52 -12.59 -0.97 9.75
N VAL A 53 -11.81 -1.79 9.02
CA VAL A 53 -12.22 -3.16 8.64
C VAL A 53 -12.25 -4.10 9.85
N VAL A 54 -11.43 -3.82 10.86
CA VAL A 54 -11.39 -4.57 12.12
C VAL A 54 -12.31 -3.93 13.15
N ASP A 55 -13.25 -4.71 13.66
CA ASP A 55 -14.30 -4.28 14.58
C ASP A 55 -14.06 -4.75 16.03
N ALA A 56 -15.09 -4.64 16.87
CA ALA A 56 -15.07 -5.02 18.27
C ALA A 56 -14.72 -6.51 18.53
N THR A 57 -14.79 -7.37 17.51
CA THR A 57 -14.34 -8.77 17.56
C THR A 57 -12.82 -8.85 17.72
N VAL A 58 -12.07 -7.92 17.14
CA VAL A 58 -10.60 -7.87 17.21
C VAL A 58 -10.13 -6.88 18.26
N TYR A 59 -10.80 -5.74 18.40
CA TYR A 59 -10.49 -4.72 19.40
C TYR A 59 -11.68 -4.50 20.34
N PRO A 60 -11.78 -5.26 21.44
CA PRO A 60 -12.84 -5.09 22.41
C PRO A 60 -12.91 -3.65 22.96
N PRO A 61 -14.08 -3.21 23.47
CA PRO A 61 -14.21 -1.89 24.07
C PRO A 61 -13.12 -1.63 25.13
N GLY A 62 -12.41 -0.51 25.00
CA GLY A 62 -11.35 -0.10 25.92
C GLY A 62 -9.95 -0.66 25.63
N TYR A 63 -9.82 -1.67 24.75
CA TYR A 63 -8.53 -2.32 24.44
C TYR A 63 -7.49 -1.33 23.87
N LEU A 64 -7.87 -0.51 22.89
CA LEU A 64 -6.94 0.45 22.26
C LEU A 64 -6.53 1.58 23.21
N ASP A 65 -7.40 1.95 24.15
CA ASP A 65 -7.09 2.95 25.18
C ASP A 65 -6.13 2.41 26.24
N GLU A 66 -6.21 1.10 26.56
CA GLU A 66 -5.19 0.42 27.38
C GLU A 66 -3.86 0.38 26.66
N LEU A 67 -3.84 -0.10 25.42
CA LEU A 67 -2.60 -0.20 24.63
C LEU A 67 -1.89 1.15 24.50
N ARG A 68 -2.63 2.25 24.29
CA ARG A 68 -2.06 3.60 24.19
C ARG A 68 -1.38 4.05 25.49
N ARG A 69 -1.95 3.68 26.65
CA ARG A 69 -1.39 4.01 27.96
C ARG A 69 -0.09 3.27 28.27
N GLU A 70 0.21 2.16 27.58
CA GLU A 70 1.47 1.40 27.78
C GLU A 70 2.71 2.07 27.17
N TRP A 71 2.51 3.07 26.31
CA TRP A 71 3.58 3.76 25.58
C TRP A 71 3.82 5.19 26.09
N GLU A 72 3.12 5.58 27.17
CA GLU A 72 3.38 6.79 27.97
C GLU A 72 4.14 6.44 29.25
#